data_AF-A0A8S4S7J6-F1
#
_entry.id   AF-A0A8S4S7J6-F1
#
_cell.length_a   1.000
_cell.length_b   1.000
_cell.length_c   1.000
_cell.angle_alpha   90.00
_cell.angle_beta   90.00
_cell.angle_gamma   90.00
#
_symmetry.space_group_name_H-M   'P 1'
#
loop_
_entity.id
_entity.type
_entity.pdbx_description
1 polymer ?
#
loop_
_entity_poly.entity_id
_entity_poly.type
_entity_poly.pdbx_seq_one_letter_code
_entity_poly.pdbx_strand_id
1 'polypeptide(L)' 'FRRQIVNKESTFEELARTYSDCSSAKRGGDLGRFKKGQMQKPFEAVSFTLEIGQLSLPVDTDSGVHIILRTA' A
#
# COMPACT_ATOMS: atom_id res chain seq x y z
N PHE A 1 6.95 -5.07 8.82
CA PHE A 1 7.06 -3.96 7.85
C PHE A 1 6.47 -2.64 8.35
N ARG A 2 5.17 -2.54 8.72
CA ARG A 2 4.59 -1.25 9.19
C ARG A 2 5.41 -0.53 10.27
N ARG A 3 5.86 -1.25 11.31
CA ARG A 3 6.65 -0.66 12.40
C ARG A 3 7.97 -0.04 11.91
N GLN A 4 8.67 -0.71 11.00
CA GLN A 4 9.92 -0.21 10.41
C GLN A 4 9.70 1.09 9.63
N ILE A 5 8.59 1.18 8.88
CA ILE A 5 8.22 2.39 8.13
C ILE A 5 7.92 3.54 9.09
N VAL A 6 7.13 3.29 10.13
CA VAL A 6 6.77 4.31 11.14
C VAL A 6 8.00 4.77 11.93
N ASN A 7 8.91 3.86 12.25
CA ASN A 7 10.16 4.15 12.94
C ASN A 7 11.23 4.79 12.03
N LYS A 8 10.94 4.94 10.72
CA LYS A 8 11.90 5.41 9.70
C LYS A 8 13.16 4.55 9.57
N GLU A 9 13.06 3.27 9.91
CA GLU A 9 14.14 2.28 9.74
C GLU A 9 14.28 1.85 8.26
N SER A 10 13.18 1.91 7.49
CA SER A 10 13.16 1.62 6.05
C SER A 10 12.00 2.37 5.40
N THR A 11 12.13 2.69 4.11
CA THR A 11 11.04 3.33 3.36
C THR A 11 9.99 2.31 2.90
N PHE A 12 8.76 2.77 2.66
CA PHE A 12 7.70 1.92 2.10
C PHE A 12 8.12 1.33 0.75
N GLU A 13 8.76 2.15 -0.10
CA GLU A 13 9.18 1.79 -1.45
C GLU A 13 10.25 0.69 -1.48
N GLU A 14 11.23 0.75 -0.56
CA GLU A 14 12.24 -0.29 -0.40
C GLU A 14 11.62 -1.61 0.04
N LEU A 15 10.78 -1.57 1.08
CA LEU A 15 10.10 -2.77 1.57
C LEU A 15 9.17 -3.35 0.51
N ALA A 16 8.48 -2.50 -0.25
CA ALA A 16 7.63 -2.94 -1.36
C ALA A 16 8.46 -3.56 -2.50
N ARG A 17 9.65 -3.05 -2.82
CA ARG A 17 10.53 -3.66 -3.83
C ARG A 17 11.04 -5.04 -3.42
N THR A 18 11.37 -5.21 -2.15
CA THR A 18 12.01 -6.43 -1.65
C THR A 18 11.01 -7.51 -1.25
N TYR A 19 9.87 -7.14 -0.68
CA TYR A 19 8.94 -8.08 -0.04
C TYR A 19 7.54 -8.12 -0.64
N SER A 20 7.18 -7.23 -1.58
CA SER A 20 5.84 -7.27 -2.18
C SER A 20 5.77 -8.36 -3.24
N ASP A 21 4.77 -9.23 -3.12
CA ASP A 21 4.46 -10.27 -4.11
C ASP A 21 3.71 -9.72 -5.34
N CYS A 22 3.38 -8.41 -5.34
CA CYS A 22 2.73 -7.77 -6.46
C CYS A 22 3.74 -7.36 -7.55
N SER A 23 3.33 -7.39 -8.82
CA SER A 23 4.14 -6.88 -9.94
C SER A 23 4.49 -5.39 -9.81
N SER A 24 3.76 -4.64 -8.96
CA SER A 24 4.06 -3.25 -8.60
C SER A 24 5.33 -3.10 -7.75
N ALA A 25 5.86 -4.19 -7.17
CA ALA A 25 7.13 -4.18 -6.42
C ALA A 25 8.24 -3.48 -7.19
N LYS A 26 8.36 -3.72 -8.50
CA LYS A 26 9.36 -3.10 -9.38
C LYS A 26 9.28 -1.57 -9.41
N ARG A 27 8.12 -0.99 -9.09
CA ARG A 27 7.89 0.46 -9.00
C ARG A 27 7.80 0.97 -7.57
N GLY A 28 8.36 0.26 -6.59
CA GLY A 28 8.23 0.67 -5.18
C GLY A 28 6.83 0.46 -4.61
N GLY A 29 6.04 -0.43 -5.20
CA GLY A 29 4.65 -0.65 -4.81
C GLY A 29 3.66 0.33 -5.45
N ASP A 30 4.12 1.24 -6.32
CA ASP A 30 3.24 2.22 -6.96
C ASP A 30 2.25 1.57 -7.94
N LEU A 31 0.97 1.74 -7.61
CA LEU A 31 -0.19 1.30 -8.40
C LEU A 31 -0.70 2.40 -9.33
N GLY A 32 -0.15 3.62 -9.24
CA GLY A 32 -0.62 4.78 -9.97
C GLY A 32 -1.96 5.29 -9.47
N ARG A 33 -2.56 6.22 -10.23
CA ARG A 33 -3.89 6.75 -9.91
C ARG A 33 -4.97 5.80 -10.38
N PHE A 34 -5.87 5.44 -9.47
CA PHE A 34 -7.05 4.66 -9.78
C PHE A 34 -8.32 5.35 -9.27
N LYS A 35 -9.45 4.98 -9.87
CA LYS A 35 -10.81 5.42 -9.51
C LYS A 35 -11.52 4.31 -8.75
N LYS A 36 -12.64 4.68 -8.10
CA LYS A 36 -13.54 3.71 -7.49
C LYS A 36 -14.03 2.67 -8.52
N GLY A 37 -14.11 1.41 -8.12
CA GLY A 37 -14.45 0.26 -8.95
C GLY A 37 -13.28 -0.39 -9.69
N GLN A 38 -12.04 0.09 -9.52
CA GLN A 38 -10.86 -0.47 -10.19
C GLN A 38 -10.03 -1.41 -9.31
N MET A 39 -10.22 -1.35 -7.98
CA MET A 39 -9.52 -2.20 -7.01
C MET A 39 -10.51 -3.03 -6.19
N GLN A 40 -10.02 -4.03 -5.47
CA GLN A 40 -10.85 -4.82 -4.56
C GLN A 40 -11.49 -3.91 -3.51
N LYS A 41 -12.77 -4.14 -3.20
CA LYS A 41 -13.55 -3.32 -2.25
C LYS A 41 -12.82 -3.00 -0.94
N PRO A 42 -12.22 -3.96 -0.21
CA PRO A 42 -11.49 -3.65 1.02
C PRO A 42 -10.27 -2.74 0.79
N PHE A 43 -9.48 -3.00 -0.26
CA PHE A 43 -8.33 -2.17 -0.62
C PHE A 43 -8.76 -0.75 -0.97
N GLU A 44 -9.79 -0.62 -1.79
CA GLU A 44 -10.34 0.64 -2.24
C GLU A 44 -10.87 1.47 -1.06
N ALA A 45 -11.71 0.88 -0.22
CA ALA A 45 -12.31 1.56 0.92
C ALA A 45 -11.24 2.16 1.85
N VAL A 46 -10.17 1.42 2.11
CA VAL A 46 -9.05 1.93 2.92
C VAL A 46 -8.27 3.01 2.16
N SER A 47 -7.94 2.79 0.89
CA SER A 47 -7.19 3.78 0.09
C SER A 47 -7.88 5.16 0.02
N PHE A 48 -9.20 5.18 -0.10
CA PHE A 48 -9.98 6.43 -0.16
C PHE A 48 -10.23 7.08 1.21
N THR A 49 -10.04 6.35 2.31
CA THR A 49 -10.19 6.90 3.68
C THR A 49 -8.88 7.44 4.25
N LEU A 50 -7.74 7.02 3.71
CA LEU A 50 -6.42 7.55 4.10
C LEU A 50 -6.25 9.00 3.65
N GLU A 51 -5.52 9.77 4.44
CA GLU A 51 -4.98 11.07 4.04
C GLU A 51 -3.73 10.93 3.17
N ILE A 52 -3.39 11.97 2.43
CA ILE A 52 -2.18 11.99 1.59
C ILE A 52 -0.94 11.88 2.50
N GLY A 53 -0.07 10.92 2.22
CA GLY A 53 1.10 10.56 3.02
C GLY A 53 0.80 9.57 4.17
N GLN A 54 -0.46 9.17 4.37
CA GLN A 54 -0.83 8.28 5.46
C GLN A 54 -0.65 6.81 5.08
N LEU A 55 -0.11 6.05 6.04
CA LEU A 55 0.04 4.61 5.96
C LEU A 55 -1.13 3.90 6.65
N SER A 56 -1.70 2.89 5.98
CA SER A 56 -2.81 2.11 6.51
C SER A 56 -2.41 1.15 7.62
N LEU A 57 -3.43 0.61 8.28
CA LEU A 57 -3.33 -0.68 8.97
C LEU A 57 -3.28 -1.82 7.94
N PRO A 58 -2.86 -3.04 8.33
CA PRO A 58 -2.94 -4.20 7.46
C PRO A 58 -4.37 -4.39 6.94
N VAL A 59 -4.52 -4.53 5.63
CA VAL A 59 -5.80 -4.69 4.95
C VAL A 59 -5.84 -6.08 4.35
N ASP A 60 -6.78 -6.90 4.82
CA ASP A 60 -7.04 -8.21 4.24
C ASP A 60 -7.91 -8.07 2.99
N THR A 61 -7.49 -8.73 1.92
CA THR A 61 -8.19 -8.83 0.66
C THR A 61 -8.10 -10.27 0.14
N ASP A 62 -8.82 -10.60 -0.93
CA ASP A 62 -8.77 -11.95 -1.50
C ASP A 62 -7.38 -12.28 -2.08
N SER A 63 -6.56 -11.26 -2.36
CA SER A 63 -5.16 -11.43 -2.77
C SER A 63 -4.18 -11.62 -1.62
N GLY A 64 -4.61 -11.42 -0.37
CA GLY A 64 -3.76 -11.49 0.82
C GLY A 64 -3.78 -10.19 1.63
N VAL A 65 -2.68 -9.94 2.36
CA VAL A 65 -2.57 -8.83 3.30
C VAL A 65 -1.78 -7.68 2.68
N HIS A 66 -2.35 -6.47 2.71
CA HIS A 66 -1.75 -5.29 2.10
C HIS A 66 -1.47 -4.20 3.14
N ILE A 67 -0.36 -3.49 2.95
CA ILE A 67 -0.10 -2.21 3.59
C ILE A 67 -0.20 -1.15 2.49
N ILE A 68 -1.00 -0.12 2.71
CA ILE A 68 -1.33 0.89 1.72
C ILE A 68 -0.74 2.23 2.16
N LEU A 69 -0.01 2.89 1.27
CA LEU A 69 0.44 4.27 1.44
C LEU A 69 -0.25 5.12 0.39
N ARG A 70 -1.03 6.12 0.82
CA ARG A 70 -1.66 7.05 -0.11
C ARG A 70 -0.67 8.15 -0.48
N THR A 71 -0.36 8.31 -1.76
CA THR A 71 0.63 9.30 -2.24
C THR A 71 0.00 10.58 -2.82
N ALA A 72 -1.30 10.55 -3.19
CA ALA A 72 -2.03 11.69 -3.74
C ALA A 72 -3.54 11.61 -3.44
#